data_AF-A0A9P7N2U9-F1
#
_entry.id   AF-A0A9P7N2U9-F1
#
_cell.length_a   1.000
_cell.length_b   1.000
_cell.length_c   1.000
_cell.angle_alpha   90.00
_cell.angle_beta   90.00
_cell.angle_gamma   90.00
#
_symmetry.space_group_name_H-M   'P 1'
#
loop_
_entity.id
_entity.type
_entity.pdbx_description
1 polymer ?
#
loop_
_entity_poly.entity_id
_entity_poly.type
_entity_poly.pdbx_seq_one_letter_code
_entity_poly.pdbx_strand_id
1 'polypeptide(L)'
;MAGFVLSLTPLSMDLMGWRGAGGSGAAGIPVYFFQGGLLMFIGALLEWILGNTFPAVVFSVFGTFWLAYAGVLNPNFAAFSSYAPLNATSPADGLVSEGFNASIAYWFLFMGVLCFLFLICSLRTNVVFVGIFLSLVLAFGLLTGAFLLKAEDRVGNAVQVDRLLVGAGATTFVTAMGGWYILLALLLAAVDFPLQIPVGDLSTIIKGKADKEKKETGFQDGRT
;
A
#
# COMPACT_ATOMS: atom_id res chain seq x y z
N MET A 1 -11.55 1.36 2.60
CA MET A 1 -11.47 1.04 1.14
C MET A 1 -11.53 2.26 0.21
N ALA A 2 -12.54 3.14 0.27
CA ALA A 2 -12.63 4.29 -0.64
C ALA A 2 -11.37 5.20 -0.62
N GLY A 3 -10.88 5.55 0.58
CA GLY A 3 -9.64 6.33 0.72
C GLY A 3 -8.41 5.68 0.09
N PHE A 4 -8.35 4.34 0.11
CA PHE A 4 -7.26 3.56 -0.48
C PHE A 4 -7.26 3.70 -2.01
N VAL A 5 -8.40 3.41 -2.64
CA VAL A 5 -8.49 3.39 -4.10
C VAL A 5 -8.40 4.79 -4.69
N LEU A 6 -8.95 5.81 -4.02
CA LEU A 6 -8.89 7.19 -4.51
C LEU A 6 -7.48 7.79 -4.42
N SER A 7 -6.60 7.22 -3.60
CA SER A 7 -5.20 7.65 -3.49
C SER A 7 -4.27 6.83 -4.37
N LEU A 8 -4.40 5.50 -4.33
CA LEU A 8 -3.49 4.62 -5.06
C LEU A 8 -3.74 4.64 -6.56
N THR A 9 -5.01 4.71 -7.00
CA THR A 9 -5.34 4.70 -8.44
C THR A 9 -4.65 5.83 -9.20
N PRO A 10 -4.79 7.13 -8.80
CA PRO A 10 -4.09 8.20 -9.48
C PRO A 10 -2.57 8.11 -9.34
N LEU A 11 -2.03 7.76 -8.16
CA LEU A 11 -0.58 7.58 -8.01
C LEU A 11 -0.03 6.51 -8.97
N SER A 12 -0.77 5.42 -9.18
CA SER A 12 -0.38 4.38 -10.13
C SER A 12 -0.28 4.92 -11.56
N MET A 13 -1.20 5.81 -11.95
CA MET A 13 -1.18 6.47 -13.25
C MET A 13 -0.06 7.52 -13.37
N ASP A 14 0.22 8.24 -12.28
CA ASP A 14 1.37 9.16 -12.18
C ASP A 14 2.70 8.41 -12.38
N LEU A 15 2.86 7.27 -11.72
CA LEU A 15 4.07 6.43 -11.83
C LEU A 15 4.23 5.81 -13.22
N MET A 16 3.13 5.54 -13.93
CA MET A 16 3.14 5.07 -15.32
C MET A 16 3.22 6.20 -16.36
N GLY A 17 3.24 7.46 -15.95
CA GLY A 17 3.37 8.60 -16.87
C GLY A 17 2.15 8.86 -17.76
N TRP A 18 0.96 8.39 -17.37
CA TRP A 18 -0.21 8.45 -18.24
C TRP A 18 -0.57 9.89 -18.63
N ARG A 19 -0.59 10.17 -19.93
CA ARG A 19 -0.89 11.50 -20.50
C ARG A 19 0.03 12.63 -19.95
N GLY A 20 1.26 12.29 -19.55
CA GLY A 20 2.21 13.24 -18.97
C GLY A 20 2.02 13.50 -17.47
N ALA A 21 1.19 12.70 -16.79
CA ALA A 21 1.15 12.64 -15.33
C ALA A 21 2.51 12.21 -14.75
N GLY A 22 2.79 12.49 -13.47
CA GLY A 22 4.12 12.24 -12.91
C GLY A 22 4.41 13.02 -11.62
N GLY A 23 5.68 13.41 -11.45
CA GLY A 23 6.12 14.18 -10.29
C GLY A 23 5.94 13.44 -8.96
N SER A 24 6.03 12.10 -8.99
CA SER A 24 5.74 11.23 -7.83
C SER A 24 4.36 11.47 -7.21
N GLY A 25 3.39 11.95 -7.98
CA GLY A 25 2.04 12.22 -7.50
C GLY A 25 1.90 13.48 -6.64
N ALA A 26 2.80 14.46 -6.76
CA ALA A 26 2.73 15.71 -5.99
C ALA A 26 1.39 16.47 -6.11
N ALA A 27 0.70 16.38 -7.26
CA ALA A 27 -0.65 16.94 -7.41
C ALA A 27 -1.69 16.28 -6.46
N GLY A 28 -1.43 15.05 -6.04
CA GLY A 28 -2.26 14.27 -5.14
C GLY A 28 -2.02 14.53 -3.65
N ILE A 29 -1.12 15.44 -3.25
CA ILE A 29 -0.83 15.71 -1.82
C ILE A 29 -2.10 15.87 -0.96
N PRO A 30 -3.12 16.68 -1.34
CA PRO A 30 -4.34 16.80 -0.55
C PRO A 30 -5.14 15.48 -0.49
N VAL A 31 -5.18 14.73 -1.60
CA VAL A 31 -5.85 13.43 -1.67
C VAL A 31 -5.18 12.43 -0.72
N TYR A 32 -3.85 12.43 -0.65
CA TYR A 32 -3.09 11.57 0.26
C TYR A 32 -3.34 11.94 1.72
N PHE A 33 -3.42 13.23 2.07
CA PHE A 33 -3.75 13.63 3.44
C PHE A 33 -5.18 13.23 3.83
N PHE A 34 -6.17 13.58 3.02
CA PHE A 34 -7.56 13.50 3.46
C PHE A 34 -8.24 12.18 3.13
N GLN A 35 -7.98 11.60 1.96
CA GLN A 35 -8.61 10.35 1.53
C GLN A 35 -7.72 9.15 1.88
N GLY A 36 -6.48 9.13 1.41
CA GLY A 36 -5.54 8.05 1.68
C GLY A 36 -5.19 7.95 3.15
N GLY A 37 -5.05 9.09 3.80
CA GLY A 37 -4.65 9.22 5.19
C GLY A 37 -5.83 9.19 6.15
N LEU A 38 -6.46 10.35 6.33
CA LEU A 38 -7.47 10.57 7.35
C LEU A 38 -8.67 9.63 7.21
N LEU A 39 -9.31 9.56 6.04
CA LEU A 39 -10.47 8.69 5.83
C LEU A 39 -10.13 7.21 6.03
N MET A 40 -8.96 6.76 5.57
CA MET A 40 -8.54 5.37 5.77
C MET A 40 -8.25 5.08 7.25
N PHE A 41 -7.57 5.97 7.95
CA PHE A 41 -7.26 5.82 9.36
C PHE A 41 -8.51 5.81 10.24
N ILE A 42 -9.49 6.66 9.95
CA ILE A 42 -10.81 6.60 10.60
C ILE A 42 -11.46 5.24 10.34
N GLY A 43 -11.43 4.76 9.09
CA GLY A 43 -11.90 3.42 8.75
C GLY A 43 -11.21 2.33 9.57
N ALA A 44 -9.91 2.46 9.83
CA ALA A 44 -9.16 1.54 10.66
C ALA A 44 -9.64 1.49 12.11
N LEU A 45 -9.92 2.65 12.70
CA LEU A 45 -10.47 2.73 14.06
C LEU A 45 -11.87 2.09 14.14
N LEU A 46 -12.69 2.29 13.12
CA LEU A 46 -14.03 1.67 13.05
C LEU A 46 -13.95 0.15 12.89
N GLU A 47 -13.02 -0.38 12.08
CA GLU A 47 -12.77 -1.82 11.99
C GLU A 47 -12.33 -2.41 13.34
N TRP A 48 -11.49 -1.68 14.10
CA TRP A 48 -11.09 -2.12 15.43
C TRP A 48 -12.27 -2.17 16.40
N ILE A 49 -13.16 -1.17 16.38
CA ILE A 49 -14.39 -1.15 17.19
C ILE A 49 -15.30 -2.34 16.85
N LEU A 50 -15.38 -2.73 15.58
CA LEU A 50 -16.15 -3.90 15.13
C LEU A 50 -15.47 -5.25 15.47
N GLY A 51 -14.25 -5.24 16.02
CA GLY A 51 -13.49 -6.44 16.36
C GLY A 51 -12.71 -7.04 15.19
N ASN A 52 -12.64 -6.35 14.04
CA ASN A 52 -11.91 -6.79 12.85
C ASN A 52 -10.43 -6.38 12.93
N THR A 53 -9.65 -7.08 13.76
CA THR A 53 -8.25 -6.71 14.06
C THR A 53 -7.36 -6.66 12.82
N PHE A 54 -7.41 -7.65 11.93
CA PHE A 54 -6.52 -7.68 10.77
C PHE A 54 -6.78 -6.51 9.79
N PRO A 55 -8.03 -6.28 9.31
CA PRO A 55 -8.36 -5.08 8.54
C PRO A 55 -8.01 -3.77 9.24
N ALA A 56 -8.24 -3.68 10.56
CA ALA A 56 -7.88 -2.49 11.34
C ALA A 56 -6.38 -2.18 11.31
N VAL A 57 -5.53 -3.20 11.47
CA VAL A 57 -4.06 -3.03 11.38
C VAL A 57 -3.66 -2.63 9.96
N VAL A 58 -4.20 -3.30 8.94
CA VAL A 58 -3.92 -2.99 7.53
C VAL A 58 -4.28 -1.54 7.21
N PHE A 59 -5.52 -1.11 7.50
CA PHE A 59 -5.96 0.26 7.22
C PHE A 59 -5.22 1.31 8.06
N SER A 60 -4.81 1.00 9.29
CA SER A 60 -4.01 1.93 10.12
C SER A 60 -2.64 2.17 9.51
N VAL A 61 -1.97 1.11 9.08
CA VAL A 61 -0.65 1.17 8.45
C VAL A 61 -0.71 1.91 7.11
N PHE A 62 -1.65 1.55 6.22
CA PHE A 62 -1.74 2.23 4.94
C PHE A 62 -2.27 3.66 5.07
N GLY A 63 -3.15 3.94 6.04
CA GLY A 63 -3.58 5.31 6.34
C GLY A 63 -2.41 6.18 6.76
N THR A 64 -1.59 5.71 7.70
CA THR A 64 -0.41 6.46 8.14
C THR A 64 0.68 6.51 7.07
N PHE A 65 0.81 5.49 6.21
CA PHE A 65 1.67 5.55 5.02
C PHE A 65 1.29 6.72 4.10
N TRP A 66 0.00 6.89 3.78
CA TRP A 66 -0.44 8.00 2.92
C TRP A 66 -0.25 9.37 3.57
N LEU A 67 -0.49 9.51 4.87
CA LEU A 67 -0.18 10.73 5.62
C LEU A 67 1.32 11.06 5.56
N ALA A 68 2.17 10.04 5.78
CA ALA A 68 3.62 10.20 5.71
C ALA A 68 4.07 10.54 4.28
N TYR A 69 3.51 9.89 3.25
CA TYR A 69 3.87 10.15 1.85
C TYR A 69 3.45 11.57 1.43
N ALA A 70 2.27 12.02 1.86
CA ALA A 70 1.84 13.40 1.70
C ALA A 70 2.80 14.38 2.38
N GLY A 71 3.27 14.06 3.59
CA GLY A 71 4.29 14.82 4.30
C GLY A 71 5.63 14.88 3.56
N VAL A 72 6.09 13.76 3.00
CA VAL A 72 7.32 13.72 2.17
C VAL A 72 7.23 14.66 0.98
N LEU A 73 6.09 14.72 0.31
CA LEU A 73 5.88 15.55 -0.87
C LEU A 73 5.55 17.01 -0.54
N ASN A 74 5.03 17.28 0.66
CA ASN A 74 4.65 18.62 1.09
C ASN A 74 5.89 19.43 1.50
N PRO A 75 6.18 20.57 0.83
CA PRO A 75 7.35 21.39 1.15
C PRO A 75 7.41 21.88 2.60
N ASN A 76 6.26 22.04 3.26
CA ASN A 76 6.18 22.57 4.62
C ASN A 76 6.68 21.60 5.70
N PHE A 77 6.80 20.30 5.39
CA PHE A 77 7.38 19.31 6.30
C PHE A 77 8.91 19.29 6.29
N ALA A 78 9.53 20.04 5.37
CA ALA A 78 10.97 20.10 5.16
C ALA A 78 11.65 18.73 4.92
N ALA A 79 10.88 17.72 4.51
CA ALA A 79 11.37 16.34 4.37
C ALA A 79 12.47 16.23 3.30
N PHE A 80 12.23 16.79 2.11
CA PHE A 80 13.26 16.84 1.07
C PHE A 80 14.18 18.06 1.21
N SER A 81 13.67 19.21 1.67
CA SER A 81 14.46 20.44 1.74
C SER A 81 15.60 20.37 2.75
N SER A 82 15.47 19.55 3.79
CA SER A 82 16.55 19.31 4.77
C SER A 82 17.76 18.58 4.17
N TYR A 83 17.61 17.99 2.98
CA TYR A 83 18.69 17.34 2.24
C TYR A 83 19.27 18.25 1.14
N ALA A 84 18.78 19.47 0.97
CA ALA A 84 19.31 20.39 -0.03
C ALA A 84 20.74 20.83 0.37
N PRO A 85 21.71 20.84 -0.57
CA PRO A 85 23.08 21.26 -0.26
C PRO A 85 23.14 22.76 0.09
N LEU A 86 24.22 23.19 0.75
CA LEU A 86 24.39 24.59 1.19
C LEU A 86 24.33 25.61 0.05
N ASN A 87 24.68 25.20 -1.17
CA ASN A 87 24.64 26.02 -2.38
C ASN A 87 23.38 25.79 -3.24
N ALA A 88 22.35 25.14 -2.69
CA ALA A 88 21.08 24.91 -3.38
C ALA A 88 20.40 26.23 -3.76
N THR A 89 19.76 26.23 -4.93
CA THR A 89 18.99 27.38 -5.42
C THR A 89 17.49 27.21 -5.17
N SER A 90 17.07 25.99 -4.82
CA SER A 90 15.70 25.63 -4.49
C SER A 90 15.66 24.56 -3.39
N PRO A 91 14.68 24.58 -2.47
CA PRO A 91 14.41 23.46 -1.57
C PRO A 91 14.27 22.12 -2.31
N ALA A 92 13.76 22.13 -3.54
CA ALA A 92 13.56 20.93 -4.36
C ALA A 92 14.86 20.22 -4.75
N ASP A 93 16.02 20.89 -4.65
CA ASP A 93 17.33 20.29 -4.92
C ASP A 93 17.63 19.12 -3.96
N GLY A 94 17.01 19.09 -2.79
CA GLY A 94 17.10 17.95 -1.88
C GLY A 94 16.45 16.66 -2.40
N LEU A 95 15.47 16.74 -3.31
CA LEU A 95 14.80 15.57 -3.91
C LEU A 95 15.75 14.70 -4.75
N VAL A 96 16.84 15.28 -5.23
CA VAL A 96 17.84 14.57 -6.05
C VAL A 96 19.06 14.13 -5.25
N SER A 97 19.13 14.46 -3.96
CA SER A 97 20.25 14.04 -3.11
C SER A 97 20.26 12.52 -2.89
N GLU A 98 21.48 11.97 -2.74
CA GLU A 98 21.70 10.56 -2.41
C GLU A 98 20.99 10.19 -1.10
N GLY A 99 21.23 10.98 -0.03
CA GLY A 99 20.67 10.72 1.30
C GLY A 99 19.14 10.68 1.32
N PHE A 100 18.47 11.58 0.58
CA PHE A 100 17.01 11.58 0.51
C PHE A 100 16.50 10.32 -0.19
N ASN A 101 17.06 9.99 -1.37
CA ASN A 101 16.60 8.84 -2.15
C ASN A 101 16.88 7.52 -1.43
N ALA A 102 18.03 7.35 -0.79
CA ALA A 102 18.34 6.17 0.03
C ALA A 102 17.37 6.02 1.22
N SER A 103 17.07 7.12 1.92
CA SER A 103 16.14 7.10 3.06
C SER A 103 14.72 6.69 2.64
N ILE A 104 14.22 7.23 1.52
CA ILE A 104 12.92 6.82 0.97
C ILE A 104 12.94 5.36 0.51
N ALA A 105 14.03 4.89 -0.09
CA ALA A 105 14.16 3.51 -0.52
C ALA A 105 14.04 2.52 0.65
N TYR A 106 14.67 2.82 1.80
CA TYR A 106 14.58 2.00 3.00
C TYR A 106 13.17 2.00 3.59
N TRP A 107 12.49 3.14 3.58
CA TRP A 107 11.09 3.19 4.01
C TRP A 107 10.20 2.30 3.13
N PHE A 108 10.34 2.36 1.80
CA PHE A 108 9.64 1.45 0.88
C PHE A 108 10.02 -0.01 1.08
N LEU A 109 11.29 -0.30 1.40
CA LEU A 109 11.75 -1.68 1.62
C LEU A 109 11.00 -2.32 2.79
N PHE A 110 10.96 -1.64 3.94
CA PHE A 110 10.29 -2.16 5.12
C PHE A 110 8.77 -2.13 4.99
N MET A 111 8.21 -1.22 4.19
CA MET A 111 6.80 -1.29 3.81
C MET A 111 6.50 -2.52 2.95
N GLY A 112 7.41 -2.89 2.03
CA GLY A 112 7.35 -4.14 1.27
C GLY A 112 7.44 -5.38 2.16
N VAL A 113 8.33 -5.39 3.16
CA VAL A 113 8.42 -6.46 4.18
C VAL A 113 7.10 -6.60 4.93
N LEU A 114 6.50 -5.48 5.36
CA LEU A 114 5.22 -5.51 6.05
C LEU A 114 4.08 -6.02 5.15
N CYS A 115 4.07 -5.63 3.87
CA CYS A 115 3.14 -6.18 2.88
C CYS A 115 3.32 -7.68 2.69
N PHE A 116 4.55 -8.20 2.80
CA PHE A 116 4.81 -9.64 2.73
C PHE A 116 4.25 -10.38 3.97
N LEU A 117 4.34 -9.78 5.16
CA LEU A 117 3.67 -10.32 6.35
C LEU A 117 2.15 -10.33 6.17
N PHE A 118 1.57 -9.24 5.65
CA PHE A 118 0.14 -9.17 5.36
C PHE A 118 -0.29 -10.15 4.27
N LEU A 119 0.57 -10.41 3.26
CA LEU A 119 0.33 -11.44 2.25
C LEU A 119 0.15 -12.81 2.90
N ILE A 120 1.06 -13.20 3.80
CA ILE A 120 0.96 -14.47 4.54
C ILE A 120 -0.35 -14.54 5.34
N CYS A 121 -0.69 -13.47 6.07
CA CYS A 121 -1.95 -13.41 6.83
C CYS A 121 -3.19 -13.47 5.93
N SER A 122 -3.13 -12.87 4.74
CA SER A 122 -4.26 -12.81 3.80
C SER A 122 -4.60 -14.13 3.13
N LEU A 123 -3.72 -15.14 3.18
CA LEU A 123 -4.01 -16.49 2.70
C LEU A 123 -5.19 -17.15 3.42
N ARG A 124 -5.64 -16.55 4.52
CA ARG A 124 -6.82 -16.95 5.30
C ARG A 124 -8.04 -16.06 5.13
N THR A 125 -7.94 -14.98 4.35
CA THR A 125 -9.02 -14.00 4.19
C THR A 125 -9.76 -14.25 2.88
N ASN A 126 -9.27 -13.73 1.77
CA ASN A 126 -9.85 -13.96 0.45
C ASN A 126 -8.82 -13.78 -0.67
N VAL A 127 -9.08 -14.37 -1.84
CA VAL A 127 -8.14 -14.37 -2.96
C VAL A 127 -7.82 -12.97 -3.49
N VAL A 128 -8.77 -12.03 -3.40
CA VAL A 128 -8.54 -10.65 -3.84
C VAL A 128 -7.56 -9.94 -2.92
N PHE A 129 -7.65 -10.14 -1.59
CA PHE A 129 -6.66 -9.63 -0.64
C PHE A 129 -5.27 -10.24 -0.88
N VAL A 130 -5.18 -11.54 -1.18
CA VAL A 130 -3.91 -12.18 -1.54
C VAL A 130 -3.31 -11.51 -2.78
N GLY A 131 -4.12 -11.28 -3.82
CA GLY A 131 -3.69 -10.57 -5.03
C GLY A 131 -3.19 -9.16 -4.74
N ILE A 132 -3.92 -8.39 -3.92
CA ILE A 132 -3.56 -7.04 -3.47
C ILE A 132 -2.20 -7.02 -2.75
N PHE A 133 -1.99 -7.91 -1.77
CA PHE A 133 -0.74 -7.89 -1.02
C PHE A 133 0.44 -8.41 -1.85
N LEU A 134 0.22 -9.37 -2.73
CA LEU A 134 1.24 -9.85 -3.66
C LEU A 134 1.69 -8.71 -4.59
N SER A 135 0.74 -8.00 -5.20
CA SER A 135 1.08 -6.87 -6.07
C SER A 135 1.72 -5.71 -5.30
N LEU A 136 1.37 -5.49 -4.03
CA LEU A 136 2.04 -4.51 -3.17
C LEU A 136 3.48 -4.90 -2.81
N VAL A 137 3.77 -6.18 -2.54
CA VAL A 137 5.14 -6.65 -2.31
C VAL A 137 6.01 -6.34 -3.53
N LEU A 138 5.50 -6.63 -4.73
CA LEU A 138 6.20 -6.32 -5.98
C LEU A 138 6.35 -4.81 -6.16
N ALA A 139 5.29 -4.03 -5.95
CA ALA A 139 5.31 -2.58 -6.06
C ALA A 139 6.37 -1.93 -5.17
N PHE A 140 6.38 -2.25 -3.88
CA PHE A 140 7.35 -1.70 -2.94
C PHE A 140 8.78 -2.17 -3.24
N GLY A 141 8.97 -3.42 -3.68
CA GLY A 141 10.28 -3.88 -4.14
C GLY A 141 10.81 -3.09 -5.35
N LEU A 142 9.94 -2.82 -6.34
CA LEU A 142 10.28 -2.02 -7.52
C LEU A 142 10.56 -0.56 -7.14
N LEU A 143 9.77 0.03 -6.24
CA LEU A 143 10.01 1.39 -5.72
C LEU A 143 11.33 1.46 -4.96
N THR A 144 11.63 0.50 -4.09
CA THR A 144 12.93 0.43 -3.40
C THR A 144 14.07 0.40 -4.39
N GLY A 145 14.02 -0.47 -5.39
CA GLY A 145 15.05 -0.53 -6.44
C GLY A 145 15.20 0.80 -7.19
N ALA A 146 14.08 1.44 -7.57
CA ALA A 146 14.10 2.72 -8.26
C ALA A 146 14.78 3.82 -7.42
N PHE A 147 14.51 3.88 -6.13
CA PHE A 147 15.08 4.90 -5.25
C PHE A 147 16.52 4.60 -4.84
N LEU A 148 16.94 3.33 -4.72
CA LEU A 148 18.35 2.98 -4.56
C LEU A 148 19.19 3.35 -5.78
N LEU A 149 18.69 3.08 -7.00
CA LEU A 149 19.38 3.47 -8.23
C LEU A 149 19.45 4.99 -8.41
N LYS A 150 18.43 5.74 -7.95
CA LYS A 150 18.48 7.20 -7.87
C LYS A 150 19.54 7.70 -6.90
N ALA A 151 19.74 6.99 -5.79
CA ALA A 151 20.75 7.36 -4.80
C ALA A 151 22.17 7.08 -5.31
N GLU A 152 22.38 5.96 -6.00
CA GLU A 152 23.68 5.56 -6.57
C GLU A 152 24.14 6.47 -7.71
N ASP A 153 23.35 6.56 -8.78
CA ASP A 153 23.60 7.44 -9.92
C ASP A 153 22.29 7.72 -10.67
N ARG A 154 21.63 8.81 -10.30
CA ARG A 154 20.37 9.23 -10.92
C ARG A 154 20.47 9.41 -12.43
N VAL A 155 21.58 9.96 -12.93
CA VAL A 155 21.72 10.32 -14.35
C VAL A 155 22.06 9.08 -15.16
N GLY A 156 23.04 8.29 -14.70
CA GLY A 156 23.44 7.04 -15.34
C GLY A 156 22.35 5.97 -15.31
N ASN A 157 21.55 5.91 -14.24
CA ASN A 157 20.49 4.91 -14.08
C ASN A 157 19.10 5.40 -14.51
N ALA A 158 18.98 6.56 -15.17
CA ALA A 158 17.68 7.19 -15.44
C ALA A 158 16.68 6.27 -16.17
N VAL A 159 17.16 5.48 -17.14
CA VAL A 159 16.32 4.54 -17.90
C VAL A 159 15.83 3.37 -17.03
N GLN A 160 16.72 2.82 -16.19
CA GLN A 160 16.37 1.71 -15.29
C GLN A 160 15.40 2.19 -14.21
N VAL A 161 15.65 3.38 -13.64
CA VAL A 161 14.76 4.03 -12.68
C VAL A 161 13.37 4.22 -13.26
N ASP A 162 13.25 4.77 -14.48
CA ASP A 162 11.96 4.97 -15.15
C ASP A 162 11.21 3.64 -15.33
N ARG A 163 11.88 2.60 -15.82
CA ARG A 163 11.29 1.25 -15.97
C ARG A 163 10.78 0.68 -14.65
N LEU A 164 11.54 0.84 -13.57
CA LEU A 164 11.13 0.38 -12.23
C LEU A 164 9.94 1.18 -11.70
N LEU A 165 9.89 2.49 -11.93
CA LEU A 165 8.74 3.33 -11.55
C LEU A 165 7.49 2.95 -12.35
N VAL A 166 7.60 2.73 -13.66
CA VAL A 166 6.48 2.25 -14.50
C VAL A 166 6.01 0.88 -14.03
N GLY A 167 6.92 -0.04 -13.72
CA GLY A 167 6.58 -1.35 -13.15
C GLY A 167 5.90 -1.25 -11.78
N ALA A 168 6.37 -0.36 -10.91
CA ALA A 168 5.72 -0.06 -9.64
C ALA A 168 4.31 0.53 -9.86
N GLY A 169 4.16 1.44 -10.82
CA GLY A 169 2.86 2.00 -11.22
C GLY A 169 1.89 0.93 -11.72
N ALA A 170 2.35 0.02 -12.58
CA ALA A 170 1.52 -1.06 -13.10
C ALA A 170 1.09 -2.05 -12.00
N THR A 171 2.00 -2.42 -11.10
CA THR A 171 1.70 -3.34 -9.99
C THR A 171 0.78 -2.70 -8.95
N THR A 172 0.99 -1.42 -8.61
CA THR A 172 0.06 -0.65 -7.77
C THR A 172 -1.32 -0.43 -8.42
N PHE A 173 -1.37 -0.30 -9.75
CA PHE A 173 -2.64 -0.24 -10.47
C PHE A 173 -3.44 -1.54 -10.33
N VAL A 174 -2.79 -2.70 -10.45
CA VAL A 174 -3.42 -4.00 -10.17
C VAL A 174 -3.95 -4.05 -8.74
N THR A 175 -3.16 -3.60 -7.77
CA THR A 175 -3.62 -3.48 -6.37
C THR A 175 -4.86 -2.60 -6.26
N ALA A 176 -4.87 -1.45 -6.92
CA ALA A 176 -5.99 -0.52 -6.90
C ALA A 176 -7.25 -1.13 -7.51
N MET A 177 -7.14 -1.89 -8.62
CA MET A 177 -8.27 -2.59 -9.23
C MET A 177 -8.85 -3.67 -8.31
N GLY A 178 -8.00 -4.42 -7.60
CA GLY A 178 -8.46 -5.33 -6.54
C GLY A 178 -9.19 -4.58 -5.42
N GLY A 179 -8.70 -3.39 -5.05
CA GLY A 179 -9.36 -2.53 -4.07
C GLY A 179 -10.73 -2.01 -4.53
N TRP A 180 -10.86 -1.63 -5.80
CA TRP A 180 -12.15 -1.22 -6.39
C TRP A 180 -13.14 -2.37 -6.40
N TYR A 181 -12.67 -3.58 -6.73
CA TYR A 181 -13.48 -4.80 -6.69
C TYR A 181 -14.01 -5.08 -5.27
N ILE A 182 -13.15 -5.04 -4.26
CA ILE A 182 -13.57 -5.21 -2.85
C ILE A 182 -14.52 -4.08 -2.43
N LEU A 183 -14.25 -2.83 -2.81
CA LEU A 183 -15.13 -1.71 -2.50
C LEU A 183 -16.54 -1.91 -3.08
N LEU A 184 -16.64 -2.35 -4.33
CA LEU A 184 -17.92 -2.67 -4.95
C LEU A 184 -18.63 -3.79 -4.18
N ALA A 185 -17.93 -4.89 -3.87
CA ALA A 185 -18.50 -6.01 -3.11
C ALA A 185 -19.05 -5.58 -1.73
N LEU A 186 -18.35 -4.66 -1.05
CA LEU A 186 -18.78 -4.09 0.23
C LEU A 186 -19.98 -3.16 0.08
N LEU A 187 -20.02 -2.32 -0.94
CA LEU A 187 -21.13 -1.40 -1.19
C LEU A 187 -22.41 -2.15 -1.56
N LEU A 188 -22.32 -3.18 -2.42
CA LEU A 188 -23.46 -4.03 -2.78
C LEU A 188 -24.04 -4.71 -1.54
N ALA A 189 -23.19 -5.30 -0.69
CA ALA A 189 -23.62 -5.89 0.57
C ALA A 189 -24.23 -4.87 1.54
N ALA A 190 -23.66 -3.67 1.65
CA ALA A 190 -24.12 -2.64 2.59
C ALA A 190 -25.52 -2.08 2.27
N VAL A 191 -25.96 -2.16 1.02
CA VAL A 191 -27.30 -1.71 0.58
C VAL A 191 -28.26 -2.87 0.32
N ASP A 192 -27.90 -4.09 0.74
CA ASP A 192 -28.65 -5.33 0.49
C ASP A 192 -29.01 -5.50 -1.00
N PHE A 193 -28.03 -5.22 -1.88
CA PHE A 193 -28.23 -5.33 -3.32
C PHE A 193 -28.45 -6.80 -3.72
N PRO A 194 -29.37 -7.11 -4.66
CA PRO A 194 -29.73 -8.50 -5.00
C PRO A 194 -28.61 -9.32 -5.65
N LEU A 195 -27.57 -8.65 -6.14
CA LEU A 195 -26.37 -9.28 -6.68
C LEU A 195 -25.20 -9.11 -5.72
N GLN A 196 -24.59 -10.23 -5.31
CA GLN A 196 -23.34 -10.22 -4.57
C GLN A 196 -22.22 -10.83 -5.41
N ILE A 197 -21.10 -10.11 -5.53
CA ILE A 197 -19.93 -10.57 -6.29
C ILE A 197 -18.95 -11.34 -5.38
N PRO A 198 -18.36 -12.45 -5.86
CA PRO A 198 -17.52 -13.29 -5.02
C PRO A 198 -16.13 -12.69 -4.83
N VAL A 199 -15.68 -12.57 -3.58
CA VAL A 199 -14.29 -12.19 -3.26
C VAL A 199 -13.35 -13.40 -3.10
N GLY A 200 -13.90 -14.63 -3.17
CA GLY A 200 -13.17 -15.89 -3.05
C GLY A 200 -12.64 -16.14 -1.64
N ASP A 201 -13.52 -16.55 -0.73
CA ASP A 201 -13.18 -16.85 0.68
C ASP A 201 -12.17 -18.01 0.78
N LEU A 202 -11.06 -17.76 1.49
CA LEU A 202 -9.98 -18.74 1.72
C LEU A 202 -9.99 -19.28 3.16
N SER A 203 -10.88 -18.79 4.02
CA SER A 203 -10.92 -19.13 5.46
C SER A 203 -11.10 -20.62 5.73
N THR A 204 -11.72 -21.34 4.80
CA THR A 204 -11.98 -22.79 4.88
C THR A 204 -10.81 -23.65 4.38
N ILE A 205 -9.92 -23.10 3.56
CA ILE A 205 -8.77 -23.81 2.98
C ILE A 205 -7.65 -23.93 4.02
N ILE A 206 -7.32 -22.83 4.70
CA ILE A 206 -6.35 -22.81 5.79
C ILE A 206 -7.08 -22.72 7.12
N LYS A 207 -7.25 -23.86 7.80
CA LYS A 207 -8.05 -23.98 9.03
C LYS A 207 -7.50 -23.20 10.23
N GLY A 208 -8.41 -22.72 11.09
CA GLY A 208 -8.14 -21.99 12.33
C GLY A 208 -7.20 -22.73 13.27
N LYS A 209 -6.42 -21.98 14.07
CA LYS A 209 -5.75 -22.58 15.24
C LYS A 209 -6.81 -23.22 16.16
N ALA A 210 -7.87 -22.47 16.47
CA ALA A 210 -8.99 -22.96 17.27
C ALA A 210 -9.69 -24.18 16.65
N ASP A 211 -9.82 -24.25 15.31
CA ASP A 211 -10.42 -25.40 14.63
C ASP A 211 -9.55 -26.65 14.71
N LYS A 212 -8.21 -26.47 14.69
CA LYS A 212 -7.26 -27.56 14.90
C LYS A 212 -7.30 -28.05 16.35
N GLU A 213 -7.26 -27.13 17.30
CA GLU A 213 -7.32 -27.45 18.74
C GLU A 213 -8.61 -28.19 19.12
N LYS A 214 -9.77 -27.75 18.61
CA LYS A 214 -11.06 -28.45 18.80
C LYS A 214 -11.06 -29.88 18.23
N LYS A 215 -10.36 -30.09 17.11
CA LYS A 215 -10.26 -31.43 16.50
C LYS A 215 -9.34 -32.35 17.31
N GLU A 216 -8.28 -31.81 17.90
CA GLU A 216 -7.35 -32.55 18.75
C GLU A 216 -8.00 -32.93 20.10
N THR A 217 -8.72 -32.01 20.74
CA THR A 217 -9.45 -32.31 21.99
C THR A 217 -10.62 -33.26 21.77
N GLY A 218 -11.42 -33.06 20.71
CA GLY A 218 -12.52 -33.98 20.38
C GLY A 218 -12.05 -35.39 20.00
N PHE A 219 -10.82 -35.55 19.53
CA PHE A 219 -10.22 -36.87 19.27
C PHE A 219 -9.70 -37.56 20.55
N GLN A 220 -9.34 -36.80 21.58
CA GLN A 220 -8.98 -37.35 22.89
C GLN A 220 -10.21 -37.83 23.66
N ASP A 221 -11.32 -37.10 23.60
CA ASP A 221 -12.58 -37.47 24.28
C ASP A 221 -13.30 -38.67 23.65
N GLY A 222 -13.10 -38.92 22.35
CA GLY A 222 -13.71 -40.06 21.64
C GLY A 222 -12.96 -41.40 21.79
N ARG A 223 -11.94 -41.47 22.64
CA ARG A 223 -11.11 -42.68 22.88
C ARG A 223 -11.29 -43.30 24.27
N THR A 224 -12.25 -42.82 25.05
CA THR A 224 -12.71 -43.41 26.33
C THR A 224 -14.07 -44.05 26.15
#